data_AF-A0A9D7KBN4-F1
#
_entry.id   AF-A0A9D7KBN4-F1
#
_cell.length_a   1.000
_cell.length_b   1.000
_cell.length_c   1.000
_cell.angle_alpha   90.00
_cell.angle_beta   90.00
_cell.angle_gamma   90.00
#
_symmetry.space_group_name_H-M   'P 1'
#
loop_
_entity.id
_entity.type
_entity.pdbx_description
1 polymer ?
#
loop_
_entity_poly.entity_id
_entity_poly.type
_entity_poly.pdbx_seq_one_letter_code
_entity_poly.pdbx_strand_id
1 'polypeptide(L)'
;MNLKVKPGWKLFIWADSDQKMLINIPEDATSLNVNRTMIDPGDSTISSEDHAIIYKEGNSWKIKNKASNKAVFIQVNEVSTLKDGDIIMLGGDKFYLFRDDNQE
;
A
#
# COMPACT_ATOMS: atom_id res chain seq x y z
N MET A 1 -34.11 9.83 5.97
CA MET A 1 -32.88 10.65 5.94
C MET A 1 -31.83 9.86 5.19
N ASN A 2 -31.65 10.12 3.89
CA ASN A 2 -30.66 9.42 3.07
C ASN A 2 -29.28 10.03 3.35
N LEU A 3 -28.46 9.35 4.15
CA LEU A 3 -27.05 9.67 4.28
C LEU A 3 -26.37 9.36 2.94
N LYS A 4 -26.28 10.36 2.06
CA LYS A 4 -25.38 10.31 0.91
C LYS A 4 -23.97 10.16 1.47
N VAL A 5 -23.43 8.93 1.43
CA VAL A 5 -22.02 8.68 1.71
C VAL A 5 -21.21 9.53 0.74
N LYS A 6 -20.52 10.56 1.24
CA LYS A 6 -19.67 11.44 0.43
C LYS A 6 -18.44 10.65 -0.06
N PRO A 7 -17.87 11.01 -1.23
CA PRO A 7 -16.83 10.21 -1.86
C PRO A 7 -15.48 10.40 -1.15
N GLY A 8 -15.14 9.48 -0.25
CA GLY A 8 -13.78 9.25 0.26
C GLY A 8 -13.12 8.05 -0.43
N TRP A 9 -11.80 7.93 -0.33
CA TRP A 9 -11.08 6.76 -0.86
C TRP A 9 -11.17 5.60 0.14
N LYS A 10 -11.32 4.39 -0.38
CA LYS A 10 -11.51 3.18 0.41
C LYS A 10 -10.56 2.11 -0.07
N LEU A 11 -9.91 1.42 0.86
CA LEU A 11 -9.19 0.18 0.59
C LEU A 11 -10.09 -0.99 1.01
N PHE A 12 -10.20 -1.98 0.13
CA PHE A 12 -10.98 -3.19 0.33
C PHE A 12 -10.05 -4.39 0.41
N ILE A 13 -10.45 -5.43 1.13
CA ILE A 13 -9.76 -6.72 1.08
C ILE A 13 -10.11 -7.38 -0.25
N TRP A 14 -9.11 -7.52 -1.12
CA TRP A 14 -9.30 -8.09 -2.45
C TRP A 14 -9.81 -9.55 -2.42
N ALA A 15 -9.37 -10.34 -1.44
CA ALA A 15 -9.68 -11.76 -1.32
C ALA A 15 -11.00 -12.09 -0.58
N ASP A 16 -11.75 -11.09 -0.13
CA ASP A 16 -13.01 -11.31 0.59
C ASP A 16 -14.20 -11.31 -0.39
N SER A 17 -15.00 -12.37 -0.39
CA SER A 17 -16.22 -12.48 -1.22
C SER A 17 -17.24 -11.39 -0.88
N ASP A 18 -17.22 -10.89 0.35
CA ASP A 18 -18.13 -9.83 0.80
C ASP A 18 -17.53 -8.42 0.61
N GLN A 19 -16.30 -8.33 0.07
CA GLN A 19 -15.57 -7.07 -0.20
C GLN A 19 -15.68 -6.09 0.97
N LYS A 20 -15.27 -6.50 2.16
CA LYS A 20 -15.30 -5.63 3.33
C LYS A 20 -14.31 -4.47 3.16
N MET A 21 -14.81 -3.26 3.44
CA MET A 21 -13.99 -2.06 3.55
C MET A 21 -13.04 -2.22 4.73
N LEU A 22 -11.74 -2.06 4.50
CA LEU A 22 -10.71 -2.18 5.53
C LEU A 22 -10.27 -0.83 6.06
N ILE A 23 -9.99 0.12 5.16
CA ILE A 23 -9.44 1.42 5.52
C ILE A 23 -10.22 2.50 4.77
N ASN A 24 -10.71 3.48 5.52
CA ASN A 24 -11.33 4.69 4.98
C ASN A 24 -10.34 5.84 5.06
N ILE A 25 -10.03 6.45 3.91
CA ILE A 25 -9.21 7.67 3.83
C ILE A 25 -10.18 8.86 3.77
N PRO A 26 -10.16 9.77 4.77
CA PRO A 26 -11.00 10.97 4.75
C PRO A 26 -10.81 11.81 3.49
N GLU A 27 -11.86 12.51 3.05
CA GLU A 27 -11.86 13.31 1.82
C GLU A 27 -10.79 14.42 1.83
N ASP A 28 -10.56 15.01 2.99
CA ASP A 28 -9.59 16.07 3.26
C ASP A 28 -8.20 15.55 3.65
N ALA A 29 -8.04 14.23 3.80
CA ALA A 29 -6.75 13.66 4.15
C ALA A 29 -5.78 13.71 2.95
N THR A 30 -4.64 14.36 3.17
CA THR A 30 -3.51 14.37 2.22
C THR A 30 -2.53 13.24 2.46
N SER A 31 -2.63 12.58 3.62
CA SER A 31 -1.86 11.39 3.95
C SER A 31 -2.57 10.51 4.96
N LEU A 32 -2.21 9.23 4.98
CA LEU A 32 -2.65 8.25 5.95
C LEU A 32 -1.48 7.32 6.30
N ASN A 33 -1.14 7.25 7.59
CA ASN A 33 -0.26 6.23 8.12
C ASN A 33 -1.06 4.95 8.36
N VAL A 34 -0.60 3.86 7.76
CA VAL A 34 -1.20 2.54 7.84
C VAL A 34 -0.35 1.68 8.76
N ASN A 35 -0.99 1.00 9.71
CA ASN A 35 -0.35 0.14 10.69
C ASN A 35 -1.17 -1.10 11.01
N ARG A 36 -0.64 -1.97 11.87
CA ARG A 36 -1.24 -3.24 12.27
C ARG A 36 -2.67 -3.09 12.77
N THR A 37 -2.94 -2.14 13.66
CA THR A 37 -4.27 -1.95 14.24
C THR A 37 -5.34 -1.63 13.20
N MET A 38 -4.96 -0.97 12.10
CA MET A 38 -5.88 -0.64 11.00
C MET A 38 -6.10 -1.79 10.01
N ILE A 39 -5.09 -2.65 9.80
CA ILE A 39 -5.16 -3.76 8.82
C ILE A 39 -5.64 -5.03 9.51
N ASP A 40 -4.88 -5.52 10.49
CA ASP A 40 -5.16 -6.72 11.27
C ASP A 40 -4.36 -6.64 12.59
N PRO A 41 -5.02 -6.34 13.73
CA PRO A 41 -4.36 -6.25 15.03
C PRO A 41 -3.58 -7.53 15.44
N GLY A 42 -3.98 -8.69 14.91
CA GLY A 42 -3.36 -9.99 15.21
C GLY A 42 -2.17 -10.34 14.34
N ASP A 43 -1.97 -9.66 13.20
CA ASP A 43 -0.91 -9.98 12.26
C ASP A 43 0.42 -9.34 12.67
N SER A 44 1.30 -10.16 13.24
CA SER A 44 2.64 -9.74 13.67
C SER A 44 3.57 -9.33 12.52
N THR A 45 3.24 -9.65 11.26
CA THR A 45 4.03 -9.28 10.08
C THR A 45 3.83 -7.82 9.66
N ILE A 46 2.80 -7.16 10.18
CA ILE A 46 2.50 -5.75 9.94
C ILE A 46 3.09 -4.91 11.08
N SER A 47 3.73 -3.78 10.78
CA SER A 47 4.30 -2.92 11.82
C SER A 47 3.20 -2.31 12.69
N SER A 48 3.37 -2.33 14.01
CA SER A 48 2.41 -1.75 14.96
C SER A 48 2.37 -0.22 14.92
N GLU A 49 3.51 0.43 14.67
CA GLU A 49 3.61 1.90 14.65
C GLU A 49 3.37 2.45 13.23
N ASP A 50 4.33 2.24 12.33
CA ASP A 50 4.26 2.69 10.93
C ASP A 50 4.63 1.53 9.99
N HIS A 51 3.68 1.07 9.18
CA HIS A 51 3.93 0.03 8.17
C HIS A 51 4.06 0.62 6.77
N ALA A 52 3.14 1.50 6.39
CA ALA A 52 3.21 2.27 5.16
C ALA A 52 2.58 3.64 5.35
N ILE A 53 3.01 4.62 4.56
CA ILE A 53 2.29 5.88 4.42
C ILE A 53 1.76 6.01 3.00
N ILE A 54 0.47 6.25 2.87
CA ILE A 54 -0.18 6.61 1.61
C ILE A 54 -0.36 8.12 1.64
N TYR A 55 0.13 8.83 0.63
CA TYR A 55 0.10 10.30 0.63
C TYR A 55 -0.08 10.85 -0.77
N LYS A 56 -0.67 12.04 -0.84
CA LYS A 56 -0.88 12.76 -2.08
C LYS A 56 0.28 13.71 -2.32
N GLU A 57 0.87 13.62 -3.50
CA GLU A 57 1.88 14.56 -3.97
C GLU A 57 1.42 15.09 -5.34
N GLY A 58 1.04 16.37 -5.39
CA GLY A 58 0.36 16.95 -6.54
C GLY A 58 -0.99 16.27 -6.82
N ASN A 59 -1.14 15.74 -8.04
CA ASN A 59 -2.35 15.03 -8.47
C ASN A 59 -2.26 13.50 -8.33
N SER A 60 -1.17 12.99 -7.76
CA SER A 60 -0.90 11.55 -7.68
C SER A 60 -0.89 11.06 -6.24
N TRP A 61 -1.47 9.89 -6.02
CA TRP A 61 -1.29 9.14 -4.77
C TRP A 61 -0.02 8.31 -4.85
N LYS A 62 0.72 8.29 -3.75
CA LYS A 62 1.97 7.55 -3.59
C LYS A 62 1.89 6.72 -2.33
N ILE A 63 2.62 5.61 -2.32
CA ILE A 63 2.89 4.84 -1.11
C ILE A 63 4.38 4.95 -0.78
N LYS A 64 4.71 4.94 0.50
CA LYS A 64 6.09 4.78 0.97
C LYS A 64 6.13 3.71 2.04
N ASN A 65 7.01 2.75 1.81
CA ASN A 65 7.30 1.68 2.75
C ASN A 65 7.92 2.26 4.03
N LYS A 66 7.34 1.90 5.18
CA LYS A 66 7.83 2.20 6.53
C LYS A 66 8.06 0.94 7.37
N ALA A 67 7.78 -0.22 6.78
CA ALA A 67 7.77 -1.49 7.47
C ALA A 67 9.17 -1.86 7.98
N SER A 68 9.23 -2.39 9.20
CA SER A 68 10.50 -2.83 9.80
C SER A 68 11.11 -4.01 9.05
N ASN A 69 10.26 -4.90 8.54
CA ASN A 69 10.63 -6.04 7.69
C ASN A 69 10.88 -5.68 6.21
N LYS A 70 10.79 -4.40 5.84
CA LYS A 70 10.97 -3.90 4.46
C LYS A 70 9.97 -4.46 3.44
N ALA A 71 8.88 -5.07 3.88
CA ALA A 71 7.90 -5.69 2.98
C ALA A 71 6.66 -4.80 2.82
N VAL A 72 6.56 -4.11 1.68
CA VAL A 72 5.33 -3.49 1.18
C VAL A 72 5.31 -3.71 -0.33
N PHE A 73 4.27 -4.36 -0.84
CA PHE A 73 4.15 -4.72 -2.25
C PHE A 73 2.90 -4.08 -2.85
N ILE A 74 3.03 -3.60 -4.09
CA ILE A 74 1.91 -3.22 -4.95
C ILE A 74 1.88 -4.22 -6.10
N GLN A 75 0.70 -4.78 -6.36
CA GLN A 75 0.46 -5.53 -7.58
C GLN A 75 0.46 -4.58 -8.77
N VAL A 76 1.37 -4.80 -9.71
CA VAL A 76 1.46 -4.03 -10.94
C VAL A 76 0.40 -4.52 -11.93
N ASN A 77 -0.47 -3.62 -12.39
CA ASN A 77 -1.53 -3.91 -13.36
C ASN A 77 -1.24 -3.34 -14.77
N GLU A 78 -0.33 -2.38 -14.86
CA GLU A 78 0.03 -1.66 -16.09
C GLU A 78 1.55 -1.39 -16.10
N VAL A 79 2.08 -0.87 -17.20
CA VAL A 79 3.50 -0.49 -17.32
C VAL A 79 3.92 0.35 -16.10
N SER A 80 5.00 -0.08 -15.43
CA SER A 80 5.53 0.56 -14.22
C SER A 80 7.03 0.81 -14.36
N THR A 81 7.50 1.93 -13.83
CA THR A 81 8.93 2.27 -13.79
C THR A 81 9.63 1.50 -12.68
N LEU A 82 10.74 0.82 -13.02
CA LEU A 82 11.66 0.22 -12.07
C LEU A 82 12.81 1.17 -11.76
N LYS A 83 13.36 1.07 -10.55
CA LYS A 83 14.57 1.78 -10.10
C LYS A 83 15.57 0.79 -9.52
N ASP A 84 16.86 1.11 -9.62
CA ASP A 84 17.91 0.29 -8.99
C ASP A 84 17.57 0.01 -7.52
N GLY A 85 17.70 -1.26 -7.14
CA GLY A 85 17.40 -1.72 -5.78
C GLY A 85 15.94 -2.11 -5.54
N ASP A 86 15.04 -1.93 -6.50
CA ASP A 86 13.65 -2.41 -6.37
C ASP A 86 13.61 -3.95 -6.22
N ILE A 87 12.72 -4.42 -5.35
CA ILE A 87 12.45 -5.86 -5.17
C ILE A 87 11.18 -6.22 -5.94
N ILE A 88 11.29 -7.17 -6.85
CA ILE A 88 10.21 -7.66 -7.69
C ILE A 88 9.79 -9.05 -7.20
N MET A 89 8.54 -9.18 -6.77
CA MET A 89 7.92 -10.48 -6.47
C MET A 89 7.23 -11.01 -7.71
N LEU A 90 7.64 -12.19 -8.20
CA LEU A 90 7.02 -12.87 -9.34
C LEU A 90 6.40 -14.19 -8.88
N GLY A 91 5.11 -14.38 -9.15
CA GLY A 91 4.35 -15.48 -8.55
C GLY A 91 4.02 -15.22 -7.08
N GLY A 92 3.99 -16.27 -6.26
CA GLY A 92 3.62 -16.15 -4.84
C GLY A 92 4.78 -15.92 -3.87
N ASP A 93 6.02 -16.28 -4.25
CA ASP A 93 7.13 -16.42 -3.31
C ASP A 93 8.53 -16.14 -3.88
N LYS A 94 8.67 -15.81 -5.18
CA LYS A 94 9.99 -15.57 -5.81
C LYS A 94 10.32 -14.09 -5.83
N PHE A 95 11.37 -13.71 -5.12
CA PHE A 95 11.85 -12.33 -5.03
C PHE A 95 13.13 -12.14 -5.83
N TYR A 96 13.18 -11.08 -6.63
CA TYR A 96 14.32 -10.68 -7.44
C TYR A 96 14.70 -9.24 -7.10
N LEU A 97 16.00 -8.97 -7.03
CA LEU A 97 16.52 -7.62 -6.88
C LEU A 97 16.83 -7.06 -8.27
N PHE A 98 16.19 -5.94 -8.62
CA PHE A 98 16.53 -5.24 -9.84
C PHE A 98 17.82 -4.44 -9.65
N ARG A 99 18.75 -4.61 -10.59
CA ARG A 99 20.01 -3.87 -10.63
C ARG A 99 20.17 -3.22 -12.00
N ASP A 100 20.45 -1.92 -12.01
CA ASP A 100 20.75 -1.17 -13.22
C ASP A 100 22.27 -0.91 -13.30
N ASP A 101 22.97 -1.79 -14.00
CA ASP A 101 24.43 -1.73 -14.15
C ASP A 101 24.93 -0.48 -14.93
N ASN A 102 24.03 0.37 -15.43
CA ASN A 102 24.36 1.59 -16.16
C ASN A 102 24.35 2.86 -15.29
N GLN A 103 24.03 2.75 -13.99
CA GLN A 103 24.11 3.87 -13.06
C GLN A 103 25.46 3.84 -12.33
N GLU A 104 26.49 4.38 -13.00
CA GLU A 104 27.74 4.81 -12.35
C GLU A 104 27.55 6.12 -11.58
#